data_AF-A0A376KLS0-F1
#
_entry.id   AF-A0A376KLS0-F1
#
_cell.length_a   1.000
_cell.length_b   1.000
_cell.length_c   1.000
_cell.angle_alpha   90.00
_cell.angle_beta   90.00
_cell.angle_gamma   90.00
#
_symmetry.space_group_name_H-M   'P 1'
#
loop_
_entity.id
_entity.type
_entity.pdbx_description
1 polymer ?
#
loop_
_entity_poly.entity_id
_entity_poly.type
_entity_poly.pdbx_seq_one_letter_code
_entity_poly.pdbx_strand_id
1 'polypeptide(L)'
;MTGGPVPGTPEGFYAPLTTDSLLMPKNRAQCLKQIRDNNMMPKPLCEAMCCAPVYSLLLSTQNVPAAREGALVTCQGDSGT
;
A
#
# COMPACT_ATOMS: atom_id res chain seq x y z
N MET A 1 18.05 5.98 10.70
CA MET A 1 17.61 5.06 11.79
C MET A 1 17.37 3.72 11.14
N THR A 2 18.34 2.83 11.22
CA THR A 2 18.35 1.54 10.52
C THR A 2 17.51 0.56 11.33
N GLY A 3 16.29 0.29 10.87
CA GLY A 3 15.38 -0.66 11.53
C GLY A 3 15.95 -2.07 11.41
N GLY A 4 16.09 -2.75 12.54
CA GLY A 4 16.45 -4.18 12.58
C GLY A 4 15.37 -5.05 11.92
N PRO A 5 15.68 -6.33 11.64
CA PRO A 5 14.76 -7.24 10.98
C PRO A 5 13.45 -7.36 11.75
N VAL A 6 12.32 -7.11 11.09
CA VAL A 6 10.99 -7.29 11.69
C VAL A 6 10.65 -8.79 11.66
N PRO A 7 10.30 -9.41 12.80
CA PRO A 7 9.95 -10.83 12.86
C PRO A 7 8.86 -11.17 11.84
N GLY A 8 9.10 -12.17 11.00
CA GLY A 8 8.16 -12.60 9.94
C GLY A 8 8.40 -12.01 8.56
N THR A 9 9.41 -11.16 8.37
CA THR A 9 9.84 -10.72 7.03
C THR A 9 10.68 -11.82 6.37
N PRO A 10 10.26 -12.39 5.22
CA PRO A 10 11.09 -13.34 4.49
C PRO A 10 12.42 -12.71 4.06
N GLU A 11 13.49 -13.48 4.08
CA GLU A 11 14.80 -13.02 3.64
C GLU A 11 14.72 -12.52 2.18
N GLY A 12 15.29 -11.34 1.92
CA GLY A 12 15.23 -10.71 0.60
C GLY A 12 13.94 -9.96 0.27
N PHE A 13 13.06 -9.69 1.25
CA PHE A 13 11.86 -8.85 1.10
C PHE A 13 11.89 -7.63 2.03
N TYR A 14 11.17 -6.57 1.66
CA TYR A 14 10.98 -5.43 2.56
C TYR A 14 10.08 -5.81 3.73
N ALA A 15 10.36 -5.24 4.91
CA ALA A 15 9.47 -5.39 6.06
C ALA A 15 8.10 -4.75 5.75
N PRO A 16 6.98 -5.46 5.97
CA PRO A 16 5.65 -4.93 5.71
C PRO A 16 5.33 -3.78 6.68
N LEU A 17 4.65 -2.75 6.16
CA LEU A 17 4.10 -1.65 6.94
C LEU A 17 2.74 -2.02 7.51
N THR A 18 2.32 -1.32 8.56
CA THR A 18 0.95 -1.45 9.10
C THR A 18 -0.07 -0.82 8.16
N THR A 19 -1.34 -1.22 8.27
CA THR A 19 -2.44 -0.62 7.51
C THR A 19 -2.48 0.90 7.71
N ASP A 20 -2.32 1.39 8.94
CA ASP A 20 -2.31 2.83 9.21
C ASP A 20 -1.18 3.54 8.46
N SER A 21 0.04 2.99 8.50
CA SER A 21 1.18 3.53 7.75
C SER A 21 0.94 3.52 6.24
N LEU A 22 0.27 2.49 5.71
CA LEU A 22 -0.10 2.42 4.29
C LEU A 22 -1.15 3.44 3.88
N LEU A 23 -1.96 3.93 4.82
CA LEU A 23 -3.03 4.90 4.60
C LEU A 23 -2.64 6.35 4.90
N MET A 24 -1.52 6.57 5.58
CA MET A 24 -0.97 7.90 5.85
C MET A 24 -0.80 8.79 4.60
N PRO A 25 -0.43 8.28 3.41
CA PRO A 25 -0.38 9.09 2.21
C PRO A 25 -1.73 9.75 1.92
N LYS A 26 -1.74 11.09 1.80
CA LYS A 26 -2.97 11.91 1.69
C LYS A 26 -3.91 11.45 0.58
N ASN A 27 -3.36 11.01 -0.55
CA ASN A 27 -4.12 10.49 -1.68
C ASN A 27 -4.90 9.20 -1.34
N ARG A 28 -4.33 8.30 -0.54
CA ARG A 28 -4.95 7.03 -0.14
C ARG A 28 -6.08 7.25 0.86
N ALA A 29 -5.85 8.11 1.86
CA ALA A 29 -6.89 8.52 2.81
C ALA A 29 -8.06 9.22 2.10
N GLN A 30 -7.76 10.11 1.14
CA GLN A 30 -8.78 10.79 0.33
C GLN A 30 -9.57 9.81 -0.54
N CYS A 31 -8.90 8.84 -1.17
CA CYS A 31 -9.56 7.81 -1.97
C CYS A 31 -10.54 6.99 -1.12
N LEU A 32 -10.13 6.53 0.07
CA LEU A 32 -11.04 5.82 0.99
C LEU A 32 -12.21 6.67 1.43
N LYS A 33 -12.00 7.97 1.67
CA LYS A 33 -13.08 8.90 1.97
C LYS A 33 -14.06 8.98 0.80
N GLN A 34 -13.59 9.09 -0.44
CA GLN A 34 -14.44 9.09 -1.63
C GLN A 34 -15.21 7.78 -1.81
N ILE A 35 -14.60 6.62 -1.53
CA ILE A 35 -15.29 5.32 -1.58
C ILE A 35 -16.48 5.32 -0.62
N ARG A 36 -16.31 5.86 0.59
CA ARG A 36 -17.39 5.97 1.58
C ARG A 36 -18.46 6.96 1.15
N ASP A 37 -18.04 8.17 0.78
CA ASP A 37 -18.94 9.29 0.50
C ASP A 37 -19.78 9.07 -0.77
N ASN A 38 -19.23 8.36 -1.77
CA ASN A 38 -19.92 8.13 -3.05
C ASN A 38 -20.80 6.87 -3.05
N ASN A 39 -20.82 6.11 -1.96
CA ASN A 39 -21.56 4.86 -1.89
C ASN A 39 -22.91 5.04 -1.18
N MET A 40 -23.95 4.40 -1.70
CA MET A 40 -25.30 4.46 -1.14
C MET A 40 -25.55 3.39 -0.07
N MET A 41 -24.60 2.49 0.18
CA MET A 41 -24.73 1.45 1.18
C MET A 41 -24.68 2.01 2.61
N PRO A 42 -25.39 1.40 3.57
CA PRO A 42 -25.22 1.71 4.99
C PRO A 42 -23.75 1.58 5.39
N LYS A 43 -23.29 2.47 6.28
CA LYS A 43 -21.87 2.54 6.68
C LYS A 43 -21.25 1.17 7.02
N PRO A 44 -21.88 0.30 7.83
CA PRO A 44 -21.29 -1.02 8.13
C PRO A 44 -21.10 -1.90 6.90
N LEU A 45 -22.03 -1.81 5.93
CA LEU A 45 -21.96 -2.58 4.69
C LEU A 45 -20.92 -2.00 3.73
N CYS A 46 -20.81 -0.67 3.64
CA CYS A 46 -19.76 -0.02 2.86
C CYS A 46 -18.35 -0.36 3.41
N GLU A 47 -18.18 -0.37 4.73
CA GLU A 47 -16.91 -0.78 5.34
C GLU A 47 -16.58 -2.24 5.01
N ALA A 48 -17.53 -3.16 5.19
CA ALA A 48 -17.31 -4.59 4.95
C ALA A 48 -17.08 -4.93 3.47
N MET A 49 -17.83 -4.30 2.56
CA MET A 49 -17.86 -4.68 1.14
C MET A 49 -16.95 -3.83 0.26
N CYS A 50 -16.59 -2.61 0.68
CA CYS A 50 -15.77 -1.71 -0.12
C CYS A 50 -14.43 -1.39 0.55
N CYS A 51 -14.42 -1.01 1.82
CA CYS A 51 -13.16 -0.59 2.47
C CYS A 51 -12.29 -1.79 2.90
N ALA A 52 -12.88 -2.84 3.49
CA ALA A 52 -12.14 -4.02 3.94
C ALA A 52 -11.37 -4.75 2.83
N PRO A 53 -11.91 -4.92 1.60
CA PRO A 53 -11.14 -5.45 0.48
C PRO A 53 -9.94 -4.57 0.11
N VAL A 54 -10.08 -3.24 0.17
CA VAL A 54 -8.96 -2.31 -0.12
C VAL A 54 -7.85 -2.44 0.92
N TYR A 55 -8.20 -2.58 2.21
CA TYR A 55 -7.21 -2.83 3.26
C TYR A 55 -6.49 -4.16 3.05
N SER A 56 -7.23 -5.21 2.72
CA SER A 56 -6.68 -6.55 2.46
C SER A 56 -5.74 -6.55 1.26
N LEU A 57 -6.10 -5.85 0.19
CA LEU A 57 -5.26 -5.69 -0.99
C LEU A 57 -3.96 -4.95 -0.65
N LEU A 58 -4.05 -3.81 0.04
CA LEU A 58 -2.89 -3.02 0.44
C LEU A 58 -1.89 -3.86 1.24
N LEU A 59 -2.39 -4.62 2.22
CA LEU A 59 -1.56 -5.51 3.03
C LEU A 59 -0.92 -6.63 2.20
N SER A 60 -1.67 -7.24 1.28
CA SER A 60 -1.20 -8.37 0.47
C SER A 60 -0.15 -7.97 -0.57
N THR A 61 -0.19 -6.73 -1.06
CA THR A 61 0.76 -6.22 -2.06
C THR A 61 2.10 -5.77 -1.49
N GLN A 62 2.33 -5.89 -0.18
CA GLN A 62 3.59 -5.46 0.45
C GLN A 62 4.74 -6.46 0.30
N ASN A 63 4.46 -7.68 -0.15
CA ASN A 63 5.48 -8.70 -0.41
C ASN A 63 6.25 -8.41 -1.70
N VAL A 64 6.99 -7.30 -1.69
CA VAL A 64 7.86 -6.87 -2.79
C VAL A 64 9.30 -7.29 -2.47
N PRO A 65 9.99 -7.98 -3.39
CA PRO A 65 11.40 -8.31 -3.23
C PRO A 65 12.25 -7.05 -2.93
N ALA A 66 13.14 -7.14 -1.95
CA ALA A 66 14.11 -6.11 -1.60
C ALA A 66 15.32 -6.08 -2.56
N ALA A 67 15.50 -7.15 -3.35
CA ALA A 67 16.50 -7.24 -4.41
C ALA A 67 15.86 -7.04 -5.80
N ARG A 68 16.59 -6.40 -6.71
CA ARG A 68 16.18 -6.27 -8.13
C ARG A 68 16.30 -7.63 -8.80
N GLU A 69 15.16 -8.26 -9.01
CA GLU A 69 14.96 -8.97 -10.27
C GLU A 69 13.66 -8.44 -10.88
N GLY A 70 13.80 -7.70 -11.99
CA GLY A 70 12.72 -6.97 -12.65
C GLY A 70 12.77 -5.46 -12.39
N ALA A 71 13.56 -4.73 -13.18
CA ALA A 71 13.48 -3.28 -13.22
C ALA A 71 12.07 -2.87 -13.70
N LEU A 72 11.30 -2.18 -12.84
CA LEU A 72 10.26 -1.30 -13.36
C LEU A 72 11.01 -0.16 -14.06
N VAL A 73 10.89 -0.10 -15.38
CA VAL A 73 11.28 1.07 -16.16
C VAL A 73 10.39 2.22 -15.69
N THR A 74 10.86 2.97 -14.70
CA THR A 74 10.35 4.33 -14.46
C THR A 74 10.84 5.17 -15.63
N CYS A 75 9.90 5.82 -16.32
CA CYS A 75 10.11 6.63 -17.50
C CYS A 75 11.39 7.48 -17.41
N GLN A 76 12.22 7.41 -18.44
CA GLN A 76 13.41 8.24 -18.63
C GLN A 76 13.05 9.73 -18.47
N GLY A 77 13.70 10.38 -17.50
CA GLY A 77 14.04 11.79 -17.59
C GLY A 77 15.52 11.86 -17.90
N ASP A 78 15.87 11.81 -19.18
CA ASP A 78 17.20 12.19 -19.63
C ASP A 78 17.34 13.70 -19.40
N SER A 79 18.34 14.09 -18.63
CA SER A 79 18.77 15.48 -18.51
C SER A 79 20.28 15.42 -18.39
N GLY A 80 20.90 15.11 -19.52
CA GLY A 80 22.33 15.27 -19.76
C GLY A 80 22.76 16.70 -19.46
N THR A 81 23.97 16.78 -18.90
CA THR A 81 24.75 17.98 -18.66
C THR A 81 25.19 18.61 -19.98
#